data_AF-A0A3B8WXB8-F1
#
_entry.id   AF-A0A3B8WXB8-F1
#
_cell.length_a   1.000
_cell.length_b   1.000
_cell.length_c   1.000
_cell.angle_alpha   90.00
_cell.angle_beta   90.00
_cell.angle_gamma   90.00
#
_symmetry.space_group_name_H-M   'P 1'
#
loop_
_entity.id
_entity.type
_entity.pdbx_description
1 polymer ?
#
loop_
_entity_poly.entity_id
_entity_poly.type
_entity_poly.pdbx_seq_one_letter_code
_entity_poly.pdbx_strand_id
1 'polypeptide(L)'
;MVMAQSLLMVLKKSAPSVPIDLLAPQWVLPLAQRMPEVRKGIENPLGHGEWGWSARKRLGRQLRGEYSRCYVLPNSFKSALIPFWAGIPERIGYRGELRYGVLT
;
A
#
# COMPACT_ATOMS: atom_id res chain seq x y z
N MET A 1 -5.46 -8.39 7.37
CA MET A 1 -4.49 -8.89 6.36
C MET A 1 -5.03 -10.08 5.59
N VAL A 2 -5.60 -11.11 6.22
CA VAL A 2 -6.16 -12.29 5.52
C VAL A 2 -7.17 -11.88 4.42
N MET A 3 -8.11 -10.99 4.73
CA MET A 3 -9.12 -10.52 3.76
C MET A 3 -8.56 -9.72 2.57
N ALA A 4 -7.33 -9.20 2.67
CA ALA A 4 -6.73 -8.45 1.56
C ALA A 4 -6.41 -9.35 0.37
N GLN A 5 -6.17 -10.65 0.60
CA GLN A 5 -5.83 -11.59 -0.46
C GLN A 5 -6.95 -11.73 -1.50
N SER A 6 -8.22 -11.64 -1.09
CA SER A 6 -9.35 -11.69 -2.02
C SER A 6 -9.27 -10.58 -3.08
N LEU A 7 -8.83 -9.37 -2.70
CA LEU A 7 -8.56 -8.30 -3.67
C LEU A 7 -7.40 -8.68 -4.60
N LEU A 8 -6.30 -9.20 -4.05
CA LEU A 8 -5.13 -9.59 -4.84
C LEU A 8 -5.47 -10.65 -5.90
N MET A 9 -6.29 -11.64 -5.53
CA MET A 9 -6.78 -12.69 -6.42
C MET A 9 -7.59 -12.09 -7.58
N VAL A 10 -8.50 -11.15 -7.28
CA VAL A 10 -9.30 -10.46 -8.32
C VAL A 10 -8.40 -9.64 -9.25
N LEU A 11 -7.45 -8.88 -8.68
CA LEU A 11 -6.51 -8.09 -9.48
C LEU A 11 -5.65 -8.96 -10.40
N LYS A 12 -5.14 -10.10 -9.90
CA LYS A 12 -4.38 -11.05 -10.72
C LYS A 12 -5.23 -11.73 -11.79
N LYS A 13 -6.50 -12.01 -11.50
CA LYS A 13 -7.43 -12.54 -12.51
C LYS A 13 -7.65 -11.55 -13.65
N SER A 14 -7.81 -10.27 -13.34
CA SER A 14 -8.04 -9.22 -14.34
C SER A 14 -6.78 -8.79 -15.08
N ALA A 15 -5.61 -8.86 -14.44
CA ALA A 15 -4.34 -8.46 -15.04
C ALA A 15 -3.20 -9.39 -14.57
N PRO A 16 -3.06 -10.60 -15.17
CA PRO A 16 -2.13 -11.62 -14.70
C PRO A 16 -0.65 -11.18 -14.68
N SER A 17 -0.24 -10.39 -15.67
CA SER A 17 1.14 -9.91 -15.85
C SER A 17 1.52 -8.74 -14.94
N VAL A 18 0.56 -8.05 -14.33
CA VAL A 18 0.84 -6.87 -13.50
C VAL A 18 1.41 -7.31 -12.15
N PRO A 19 2.63 -6.89 -11.77
CA PRO A 19 3.20 -7.24 -10.48
C PRO A 19 2.48 -6.52 -9.34
N ILE A 20 2.30 -7.20 -8.21
CA ILE A 20 1.69 -6.62 -7.00
C ILE A 20 2.69 -6.68 -5.87
N ASP A 21 3.06 -5.52 -5.34
CA ASP A 21 3.84 -5.42 -4.11
C ASP A 21 2.95 -5.04 -2.94
N LEU A 22 3.30 -5.53 -1.75
CA LEU A 22 2.50 -5.33 -0.55
C LEU A 22 3.29 -4.56 0.52
N LEU A 23 2.88 -3.33 0.78
CA LEU A 23 3.39 -2.54 1.90
C LEU A 23 2.70 -2.96 3.20
N ALA A 24 3.44 -3.59 4.12
CA ALA A 24 2.88 -4.11 5.37
C ALA A 24 3.90 -4.05 6.53
N PRO A 25 3.43 -4.06 7.80
CA PRO A 25 4.32 -4.19 8.95
C PRO A 25 5.18 -5.45 8.87
N GLN A 26 6.37 -5.42 9.48
CA GLN A 26 7.34 -6.52 9.43
C GLN A 26 6.74 -7.90 9.77
N TRP A 27 5.93 -7.97 10.83
CA TRP A 27 5.28 -9.20 11.29
C TRP A 27 4.27 -9.80 10.30
N VAL A 28 3.81 -9.01 9.33
CA VAL A 28 2.89 -9.44 8.27
C VAL A 28 3.63 -10.02 7.06
N LEU A 29 4.89 -9.64 6.84
CA LEU A 29 5.65 -10.05 5.66
C LEU A 29 5.76 -11.58 5.49
N PRO A 30 5.92 -12.40 6.54
CA PRO A 30 5.91 -13.86 6.41
C PRO A 30 4.58 -14.42 5.90
N LEU A 31 3.45 -13.73 6.15
CA LEU A 31 2.15 -14.10 5.59
C LEU A 31 2.08 -13.68 4.11
N ALA A 32 2.56 -12.49 3.78
CA ALA A 32 2.60 -12.00 2.40
C ALA A 32 3.41 -12.92 1.47
N GLN A 33 4.51 -13.48 1.96
CA GLN A 33 5.34 -14.45 1.23
C GLN A 33 4.62 -15.75 0.87
N ARG A 34 3.49 -16.04 1.54
CA ARG A 34 2.65 -17.22 1.25
C ARG A 34 1.51 -16.91 0.27
N MET A 35 1.38 -15.66 -0.18
CA MET A 35 0.38 -15.25 -1.17
C MET A 35 1.01 -15.27 -2.57
N PRO A 36 0.62 -16.18 -3.47
CA PRO A 36 1.22 -16.27 -4.81
C PRO A 36 0.96 -15.02 -5.66
N GLU A 37 -0.04 -14.21 -5.30
CA GLU A 37 -0.34 -12.96 -5.98
C GLU A 37 0.68 -11.86 -5.69
N VAL A 38 1.44 -11.95 -4.59
CA VAL A 38 2.38 -10.92 -4.12
C VAL A 38 3.78 -11.20 -4.67
N ARG A 39 4.31 -10.26 -5.45
CA ARG A 39 5.70 -10.29 -5.94
C ARG A 39 6.70 -10.02 -4.82
N LYS A 40 6.47 -8.96 -4.05
CA LYS A 40 7.38 -8.51 -2.99
C LYS A 40 6.61 -7.87 -1.84
N GLY A 41 7.01 -8.21 -0.62
CA GLY A 41 6.63 -7.47 0.59
C GLY A 41 7.57 -6.29 0.82
N ILE A 42 7.01 -5.10 1.05
CA ILE A 42 7.75 -3.90 1.44
C ILE A 42 7.46 -3.68 2.91
N GLU A 43 8.51 -3.62 3.71
CA GLU A 43 8.37 -3.32 5.12
C GLU A 43 7.87 -1.88 5.29
N ASN A 44 6.77 -1.74 6.03
CA ASN A 44 6.36 -0.47 6.58
C ASN A 44 7.06 -0.30 7.93
N PRO A 45 8.08 0.58 8.05
CA PRO A 45 8.90 0.70 9.26
C PRO A 45 8.19 1.43 10.40
N LEU A 46 6.88 1.64 10.30
CA LEU A 46 6.08 2.48 11.18
C LEU A 46 5.15 1.61 12.01
N GLY A 47 5.29 1.71 13.33
CA GLY A 47 4.44 1.02 14.29
C GLY A 47 2.98 1.48 14.24
N HIS A 48 2.10 0.73 14.91
CA HIS A 48 0.72 1.14 15.08
C HIS A 48 0.66 2.38 15.98
N GLY A 49 -0.03 3.44 15.57
CA GLY A 49 -0.15 4.69 16.33
C GLY A 49 0.88 5.76 15.96
N GLU A 50 2.08 5.38 15.48
CA GLU A 50 3.13 6.36 15.15
C GLU A 50 2.75 7.28 14.00
N TRP A 51 2.86 8.58 14.25
CA TRP A 51 2.59 9.62 13.27
C TRP A 51 3.65 9.67 12.18
N GLY A 52 4.92 9.37 12.52
CA GLY A 52 5.96 8.89 11.61
C GLY A 52 6.17 9.71 10.32
N TRP A 53 5.91 11.01 10.35
CA TRP A 53 5.77 11.85 9.16
C TRP A 53 7.01 11.83 8.26
N SER A 54 8.19 12.03 8.85
CA SER A 54 9.47 12.02 8.15
C SER A 54 9.77 10.66 7.51
N ALA A 55 9.50 9.56 8.23
CA ALA A 55 9.66 8.21 7.73
C ALA A 55 8.66 7.88 6.60
N ARG A 56 7.39 8.28 6.69
CA ARG A 56 6.39 8.15 5.61
C ARG A 56 6.83 8.90 4.36
N LYS A 57 7.30 10.15 4.53
CA LYS A 57 7.77 10.98 3.43
C LYS A 57 9.04 10.42 2.78
N ARG A 58 9.99 9.94 3.59
CA ARG A 58 11.22 9.29 3.11
C ARG A 58 10.90 8.03 2.32
N LEU A 59 10.07 7.14 2.87
CA LEU A 59 9.65 5.92 2.20
C LEU A 59 8.88 6.22 0.91
N GLY A 60 7.91 7.14 0.96
CA GLY A 60 7.20 7.56 -0.26
C GLY A 60 8.16 8.06 -1.34
N ARG A 61 9.12 8.92 -1.00
CA ARG A 61 10.14 9.40 -1.96
C ARG A 61 11.01 8.28 -2.53
N GLN A 62 11.34 7.25 -1.75
CA GLN A 62 12.09 6.08 -2.23
C GLN A 62 11.30 5.25 -3.24
N LEU A 63 9.97 5.28 -3.18
CA LEU A 63 9.07 4.55 -4.09
C LEU A 63 8.58 5.41 -5.27
N ARG A 64 9.15 6.60 -5.47
CA ARG A 64 8.70 7.52 -6.52
C ARG A 64 9.02 6.96 -7.91
N GLY A 65 8.00 6.88 -8.76
CA GLY A 65 8.12 6.38 -10.14
C GLY A 65 8.02 4.86 -10.28
N GLU A 66 7.92 4.11 -9.17
CA GLU A 66 7.86 2.64 -9.16
C GLU A 66 6.45 2.09 -9.44
N TYR A 67 5.40 2.88 -9.16
CA TYR A 67 4.01 2.42 -9.20
C TYR A 67 3.09 3.38 -9.95
N SER A 68 2.25 2.82 -10.82
CA SER A 68 1.14 3.53 -11.47
C SER A 68 -0.11 3.58 -10.59
N ARG A 69 -0.35 2.55 -9.77
CA ARG A 69 -1.55 2.42 -8.94
C ARG A 69 -1.24 1.91 -7.54
N CYS A 70 -1.99 2.41 -6.56
CA CYS A 70 -1.95 1.96 -5.18
C CYS A 70 -3.36 1.78 -4.62
N TYR A 71 -3.62 0.64 -3.99
CA TYR A 71 -4.85 0.37 -3.25
C TYR A 71 -4.62 0.54 -1.75
N VAL A 72 -5.21 1.57 -1.16
CA VAL A 72 -5.10 1.93 0.26
C VAL A 72 -6.23 1.28 1.05
N LEU A 73 -5.94 0.11 1.63
CA LEU A 73 -6.94 -0.67 2.38
C LEU A 73 -7.27 -0.12 3.78
N PRO A 74 -6.30 0.36 4.59
CA PRO A 74 -6.62 0.93 5.89
C PRO A 74 -7.35 2.27 5.77
N ASN A 75 -8.29 2.55 6.69
CA ASN A 75 -9.15 3.74 6.62
C ASN A 75 -8.55 5.04 7.19
N SER A 76 -7.47 4.95 7.96
CA SER A 76 -6.81 6.10 8.56
C SER A 76 -6.24 7.05 7.50
N PHE A 77 -6.25 8.36 7.72
CA PHE A 77 -5.67 9.33 6.79
C PHE A 77 -4.19 9.06 6.50
N LYS A 78 -3.42 8.72 7.55
CA LYS A 78 -1.97 8.47 7.47
C LYS A 78 -1.55 7.28 6.60
N SER A 79 -2.47 6.37 6.25
CA SER A 79 -2.17 5.26 5.34
C SER A 79 -2.03 5.72 3.89
N ALA A 80 -2.69 6.83 3.50
CA ALA A 80 -2.63 7.39 2.15
C ALA A 80 -1.41 8.28 1.91
N LEU A 81 -0.65 8.64 2.94
CA LEU A 81 0.49 9.56 2.82
C LEU A 81 1.69 8.97 2.08
N ILE A 82 2.01 7.68 2.27
CA ILE A 82 3.13 7.06 1.55
C ILE A 82 2.86 7.05 0.03
N PRO A 83 1.68 6.58 -0.45
CA PRO A 83 1.30 6.69 -1.86
C PRO A 83 1.31 8.12 -2.40
N PHE A 84 0.81 9.08 -1.61
CA PHE A 84 0.83 10.49 -1.98
C PHE A 84 2.26 11.01 -2.18
N TRP A 85 3.18 10.75 -1.23
CA TRP A 85 4.57 11.20 -1.32
C TRP A 85 5.36 10.49 -2.42
N ALA A 86 5.00 9.25 -2.74
CA ALA A 86 5.51 8.52 -3.90
C ALA A 86 5.04 9.10 -5.24
N GLY A 87 4.03 9.97 -5.24
CA GLY A 87 3.50 10.58 -6.46
C GLY A 87 2.80 9.57 -7.36
N ILE A 88 2.23 8.51 -6.77
CA ILE A 88 1.48 7.49 -7.52
C ILE A 88 0.22 8.16 -8.08
N PRO A 89 -0.04 8.11 -9.40
CA PRO A 89 -1.14 8.86 -10.00
C PRO A 89 -2.50 8.30 -9.57
N GLU A 90 -2.69 6.98 -9.54
CA GLU A 90 -3.94 6.34 -9.10
C GLU A 90 -3.84 5.85 -7.65
N ARG A 91 -4.45 6.56 -6.71
CA ARG A 91 -4.46 6.25 -5.26
C ARG A 91 -5.89 5.90 -4.83
N ILE A 92 -6.22 4.63 -4.95
CA ILE A 92 -7.57 4.10 -4.81
C ILE A 92 -7.80 3.63 -3.37
N GLY A 93 -8.92 4.00 -2.77
CA GLY A 93 -9.32 3.52 -1.45
C GLY A 93 -10.68 4.07 -1.05
N TYR A 94 -11.22 3.57 0.06
CA TYR A 94 -12.43 4.15 0.62
C TYR A 94 -12.20 5.60 1.07
N ARG A 95 -13.26 6.38 1.33
CA ARG A 95 -13.07 7.76 1.81
C ARG A 95 -12.36 7.84 3.17
N GLY A 96 -12.67 6.93 4.10
CA GLY A 96 -12.07 6.91 5.45
C GLY A 96 -12.17 8.25 6.17
N GLU A 97 -11.10 8.66 6.86
CA GLU A 97 -10.96 9.93 7.58
C GLU A 97 -10.80 11.14 6.62
N LEU A 98 -11.81 11.42 5.79
CA LEU A 98 -11.85 12.59 4.90
C LEU A 98 -10.58 12.73 4.02
N ARG A 99 -10.15 11.64 3.37
CA ARG A 99 -8.90 11.54 2.58
C ARG A 99 -8.91 12.32 1.25
N TYR A 100 -9.55 13.48 1.23
CA TYR A 100 -9.55 14.40 0.10
C TYR A 100 -8.12 14.86 -0.22
N GLY A 101 -7.77 14.91 -1.51
CA GLY A 101 -6.46 15.29 -2.02
C GLY A 101 -5.36 14.21 -1.92
N VAL A 102 -5.43 13.30 -0.94
CA VAL A 102 -4.45 12.22 -0.78
C VAL A 102 -4.86 10.92 -1.47
N LEU A 103 -6.14 10.72 -1.78
CA LEU A 103 -6.64 9.74 -2.74
C LEU A 103 -7.05 10.43 -4.05
N THR A 104 -7.24 9.64 -5.11
CA THR A 104 -7.69 10.10 -6.44
C THR A 104 -8.85 9.26 -6.93
#